data_AF-A0A941A0Y9-F1
#
_entry.id   AF-A0A941A0Y9-F1
#
_cell.length_a   1.000
_cell.length_b   1.000
_cell.length_c   1.000
_cell.angle_alpha   90.00
_cell.angle_beta   90.00
_cell.angle_gamma   90.00
#
_symmetry.space_group_name_H-M   'P 1'
#
loop_
_entity.id
_entity.type
_entity.pdbx_description
1 polymer ?
#
loop_
_entity_poly.entity_id
_entity_poly.type
_entity_poly.pdbx_seq_one_letter_code
_entity_poly.pdbx_strand_id
1 'polypeptide(L)'
;LPEPRAGVEFADSGATRWRRVSSILGECGVRRAAKPFLAALARRLADERIFSRPLLTEAGLDRHDRVQFALVPFPPDAMLFDKERELLAFIEAAVGTYGPLKGLRLKGTEYRLRSLRRVDLLCEEKARHGALVAIELKRTTSVDGVVNQLTRYLHELKDEPIAGGRSVRGIIISGREDETVAESLAGRTDIEWYCCVADLRRVWPR
;
A
#
# COMPACT_ATOMS: atom_id res chain seq x y z
N LEU A 1 11.22 11.26 -27.21
CA LEU A 1 11.70 10.85 -25.88
C LEU A 1 12.15 9.41 -25.99
N PRO A 2 13.34 9.03 -25.48
CA PRO A 2 13.85 7.68 -25.66
C PRO A 2 12.94 6.71 -24.91
N GLU A 3 12.56 5.60 -25.55
CA GLU A 3 11.75 4.56 -24.91
C GLU A 3 12.59 3.84 -23.83
N PRO A 4 12.13 3.78 -22.57
CA PRO A 4 12.84 3.03 -21.53
C PRO A 4 12.52 1.54 -21.68
N ARG A 5 13.58 0.74 -21.85
CA ARG A 5 13.50 -0.74 -21.88
C ARG A 5 13.14 -1.30 -20.51
N ALA A 6 12.40 -2.41 -20.56
CA ALA A 6 11.81 -3.16 -19.45
C ALA A 6 12.80 -3.52 -18.31
N GLY A 7 12.26 -3.56 -17.09
CA GLY A 7 12.92 -4.19 -15.94
C GLY A 7 12.41 -3.67 -14.60
N VAL A 8 11.17 -4.01 -14.22
CA VAL A 8 10.75 -3.99 -12.80
C VAL A 8 10.94 -5.41 -12.29
N GLU A 9 11.95 -5.63 -11.46
CA GLU A 9 12.07 -6.87 -10.71
C GLU A 9 11.13 -6.77 -9.51
N PHE A 10 10.14 -7.65 -9.46
CA PHE A 10 9.47 -8.00 -8.21
C PHE A 10 10.54 -8.62 -7.32
N ALA A 11 10.70 -8.13 -6.09
CA ALA A 11 11.56 -8.80 -5.13
C ALA A 11 11.09 -10.26 -5.02
N ASP A 12 11.97 -11.19 -5.37
CA ASP A 12 11.69 -12.61 -5.40
C ASP A 12 11.14 -13.04 -4.03
N SER A 13 9.87 -13.44 -4.01
CA SER A 13 9.05 -13.60 -2.80
C SER A 13 9.48 -14.78 -1.92
N GLY A 14 10.47 -15.58 -2.37
CA GLY A 14 10.94 -16.78 -1.67
C GLY A 14 11.87 -16.56 -0.46
N ALA A 15 12.48 -15.37 -0.31
CA ALA A 15 13.54 -15.14 0.70
C ALA A 15 13.15 -14.19 1.85
N THR A 16 11.88 -13.80 1.94
CA THR A 16 11.40 -12.89 2.99
C THR A 16 10.37 -13.56 3.91
N ARG A 17 10.34 -13.16 5.19
CA ARG A 17 9.37 -13.66 6.17
C ARG A 17 8.75 -12.54 6.96
N TRP A 18 7.44 -12.49 6.99
CA TRP A 18 6.68 -11.55 7.82
C TRP A 18 6.42 -12.12 9.20
N ARG A 19 6.63 -11.31 10.24
CA ARG A 19 6.34 -11.68 11.63
C ARG A 19 5.66 -10.52 12.36
N ARG A 20 4.63 -10.79 13.16
CA ARG A 20 4.05 -9.79 14.06
C ARG A 20 5.03 -9.48 15.19
N VAL A 21 5.11 -8.22 15.63
CA VAL A 21 5.95 -7.81 16.76
C VAL A 21 5.60 -8.61 18.02
N SER A 22 4.32 -8.83 18.30
CA SER A 22 3.89 -9.67 19.43
C SER A 22 4.41 -11.12 19.36
N SER A 23 4.50 -11.73 18.18
CA SER A 23 5.08 -13.06 18.00
C SER A 23 6.59 -13.07 18.22
N ILE A 24 7.30 -12.05 17.72
CA ILE A 24 8.75 -11.87 17.95
C ILE A 24 9.03 -11.73 19.44
N LEU A 25 8.26 -10.89 20.13
CA LEU A 25 8.37 -10.68 21.57
C LEU A 25 8.12 -11.98 22.34
N GLY A 26 7.06 -12.72 21.99
CA GLY A 26 6.75 -14.01 22.60
C GLY A 26 7.88 -15.04 22.45
N GLU A 27 8.44 -15.17 21.25
CA GLU A 27 9.58 -16.07 20.98
C GLU A 27 10.86 -15.64 21.71
N CYS A 28 11.05 -14.34 21.92
CA CYS A 28 12.16 -13.81 22.71
C CYS A 28 11.91 -13.88 24.24
N GLY A 29 10.76 -14.36 24.70
CA GLY A 29 10.39 -14.41 26.11
C GLY A 29 10.11 -13.02 26.73
N VAL A 30 9.82 -12.02 25.90
CA VAL A 30 9.63 -10.62 26.33
C VAL A 30 8.16 -10.23 26.25
N ARG A 31 7.63 -9.55 27.28
CA ARG A 31 6.21 -9.13 27.30
C ARG A 31 5.94 -7.77 26.64
N ARG A 32 6.96 -6.91 26.49
CA ARG A 32 6.82 -5.55 25.93
C ARG A 32 8.00 -5.19 25.03
N ALA A 33 7.70 -4.57 23.89
CA ALA A 33 8.66 -3.97 22.98
C ALA A 33 9.29 -2.69 23.57
N ALA A 34 10.17 -2.83 24.55
CA ALA A 34 10.93 -1.70 25.06
C ALA A 34 11.98 -1.26 24.01
N LYS A 35 12.17 0.06 23.82
CA LYS A 35 13.16 0.60 22.86
C LYS A 35 14.57 -0.02 23.01
N PRO A 36 15.13 -0.20 24.23
CA PRO A 36 16.44 -0.83 24.38
C PRO A 36 16.47 -2.29 23.91
N PHE A 37 15.38 -3.03 24.12
CA PHE A 37 15.26 -4.41 23.67
C PHE A 37 15.21 -4.48 22.14
N LEU A 38 14.35 -3.68 21.50
CA LEU A 38 14.23 -3.65 20.04
C LEU A 38 15.54 -3.22 19.38
N ALA A 39 16.27 -2.28 19.96
CA ALA A 39 17.60 -1.89 19.47
C ALA A 39 18.63 -3.02 19.60
N ALA A 40 18.64 -3.74 20.73
CA ALA A 40 19.51 -4.89 20.92
C ALA A 40 19.18 -6.03 19.95
N LEU A 41 17.88 -6.28 19.69
CA LEU A 41 17.43 -7.26 18.72
C LEU A 41 17.80 -6.86 17.28
N ALA A 42 17.59 -5.60 16.92
CA ALA A 42 17.99 -5.07 15.61
C ALA A 42 19.48 -5.28 15.34
N ARG A 43 20.33 -5.01 16.33
CA ARG A 43 21.78 -5.22 16.23
C ARG A 43 22.13 -6.69 16.00
N ARG A 44 21.56 -7.60 16.79
CA ARG A 44 21.79 -9.05 16.64
C ARG A 44 21.36 -9.57 15.26
N LEU A 45 20.22 -9.09 14.76
CA LEU A 45 19.76 -9.46 13.42
C LEU A 45 20.70 -8.93 12.34
N ALA A 46 21.20 -7.69 12.48
CA ALA A 46 22.18 -7.13 11.56
C ALA A 46 23.51 -7.91 11.55
N ASP A 47 23.98 -8.37 12.72
CA ASP A 47 25.17 -9.22 12.85
C ASP A 47 25.01 -10.54 12.08
N GLU A 48 23.80 -11.10 12.07
CA GLU A 48 23.41 -12.29 11.31
C GLU A 48 23.01 -12.00 9.85
N ARG A 49 23.20 -10.77 9.37
CA ARG A 49 22.80 -10.30 8.03
C ARG A 49 21.31 -10.50 7.75
N ILE A 50 20.48 -10.39 8.77
CA ILE A 50 19.03 -10.38 8.70
C ILE A 50 18.55 -8.93 8.75
N PHE A 51 17.94 -8.49 7.67
CA PHE A 51 17.43 -7.14 7.51
C PHE A 51 15.96 -7.10 7.87
N SER A 52 15.47 -5.99 8.44
CA SER A 52 14.07 -5.83 8.82
C SER A 52 13.43 -4.61 8.16
N ARG A 53 12.13 -4.70 7.81
CA ARG A 53 11.32 -3.55 7.39
C ARG A 53 9.91 -3.59 7.99
N PRO A 54 9.44 -2.55 8.69
CA PRO A 54 10.21 -1.37 9.14
C PRO A 54 11.43 -1.75 9.99
N LEU A 55 12.31 -0.77 10.23
CA LEU A 55 13.41 -0.99 11.17
C LEU A 55 12.83 -1.25 12.57
N LEU A 56 13.35 -2.23 13.29
CA LEU A 56 12.91 -2.47 14.68
C LEU A 56 13.17 -1.28 15.61
N THR A 57 14.10 -0.40 15.22
CA THR A 57 14.44 0.84 15.93
C THR A 57 13.58 2.04 15.51
N GLU A 58 12.70 1.88 14.52
CA GLU A 58 11.84 2.95 14.02
C GLU A 58 10.86 3.40 15.12
N ALA A 59 10.66 4.71 15.23
CA ALA A 59 9.73 5.27 16.20
C ALA A 59 8.28 4.94 15.78
N GLY A 60 7.46 4.51 16.74
CA GLY A 60 6.04 4.23 16.51
C GLY A 60 5.70 2.77 16.18
N LEU A 61 6.68 1.85 16.22
CA LEU A 61 6.42 0.42 16.10
C LEU A 61 5.65 -0.12 17.32
N ASP A 62 4.49 -0.71 17.10
CA ASP A 62 3.62 -1.31 18.11
C ASP A 62 3.56 -2.85 18.02
N ARG A 63 3.11 -3.51 19.09
CA ARG A 63 2.98 -4.98 19.21
C ARG A 63 2.11 -5.63 18.12
N HIS A 64 1.24 -4.85 17.48
CA HIS A 64 0.34 -5.30 16.42
C HIS A 64 0.95 -5.18 15.02
N ASP A 65 2.05 -4.44 14.87
CA ASP A 65 2.71 -4.26 13.58
C ASP A 65 3.37 -5.55 13.09
N ARG A 66 3.49 -5.67 11.76
CA ARG A 66 4.28 -6.73 11.10
C ARG A 66 5.61 -6.16 10.64
N VAL A 67 6.65 -6.97 10.81
CA VAL A 67 8.01 -6.69 10.35
C VAL A 67 8.39 -7.77 9.35
N GLN A 68 8.81 -7.33 8.17
CA GLN A 68 9.37 -8.18 7.14
C GLN A 68 10.84 -8.41 7.46
N PHE A 69 11.29 -9.65 7.39
CA PHE A 69 12.70 -10.01 7.48
C PHE A 69 13.18 -10.54 6.15
N ALA A 70 14.42 -10.23 5.78
CA ALA A 70 15.08 -10.70 4.58
C ALA A 70 16.55 -11.02 4.87
N LEU A 71 17.13 -11.96 4.13
CA LEU A 71 18.57 -12.25 4.17
C LEU A 71 19.39 -11.32 3.26
N VAL A 72 18.70 -10.45 2.52
CA VAL A 72 19.28 -9.42 1.66
C VAL A 72 18.78 -8.04 2.11
N PRO A 73 19.59 -6.98 1.99
CA PRO A 73 19.15 -5.64 2.34
C PRO A 73 17.92 -5.23 1.56
N PHE A 74 16.96 -4.58 2.23
CA PHE A 74 15.88 -3.91 1.52
C PHE A 74 16.46 -2.76 0.68
N PRO A 75 15.90 -2.49 -0.51
CA PRO A 75 16.28 -1.33 -1.32
C PRO A 75 16.25 -0.07 -0.44
N PRO A 76 17.34 0.73 -0.42
CA PRO A 76 17.51 1.85 0.51
C PRO A 76 16.45 2.95 0.41
N ASP A 77 15.67 2.97 -0.68
CA ASP A 77 14.75 4.08 -0.98
C ASP A 77 13.28 3.66 -1.16
N ALA A 78 12.89 2.51 -0.60
CA ALA A 78 11.49 2.16 -0.41
C ALA A 78 10.77 3.24 0.42
N MET A 79 10.21 4.28 -0.21
CA MET A 79 9.46 5.31 0.53
C MET A 79 8.33 4.67 1.30
N LEU A 80 8.46 4.67 2.62
CA LEU A 80 7.32 4.67 3.51
C LEU A 80 6.85 6.13 3.53
N PHE A 81 5.64 6.41 3.05
CA PHE A 81 5.08 7.75 3.13
C PHE A 81 4.76 8.07 4.59
N ASP A 82 5.40 9.12 5.14
CA ASP A 82 5.19 9.52 6.54
C ASP A 82 3.78 10.08 6.75
N LYS A 83 3.23 10.73 5.72
CA LYS A 83 1.87 11.29 5.72
C LYS A 83 1.03 10.72 4.58
N GLU A 84 -0.23 10.42 4.86
CA GLU A 84 -1.20 10.00 3.84
C GLU A 84 -1.31 11.01 2.68
N ARG A 85 -1.17 12.30 2.98
CA ARG A 85 -1.11 13.37 1.98
C ARG A 85 0.08 13.25 1.02
N GLU A 86 1.21 12.70 1.46
CA GLU A 86 2.38 12.49 0.60
C GLU A 86 2.18 11.28 -0.31
N LEU A 87 1.56 10.20 0.20
CA LEU A 87 1.10 9.08 -0.62
C LEU A 87 0.08 9.55 -1.65
N LEU A 88 -0.89 10.36 -1.24
CA LEU A 88 -1.88 10.97 -2.13
C LEU A 88 -1.21 11.77 -3.25
N ALA A 89 -0.33 12.72 -2.92
CA ALA A 89 0.37 13.54 -3.91
C ALA A 89 1.22 12.70 -4.88
N PHE A 90 1.87 11.64 -4.39
CA PHE A 90 2.62 10.71 -5.23
C PHE A 90 1.71 9.94 -6.19
N ILE A 91 0.60 9.39 -5.68
CA ILE A 91 -0.35 8.63 -6.49
C ILE A 91 -1.02 9.55 -7.52
N GLU A 92 -1.42 10.76 -7.13
CA GLU A 92 -1.96 11.78 -8.04
C GLU A 92 -1.01 12.05 -9.22
N ALA A 93 0.29 12.24 -8.96
CA ALA A 93 1.30 12.45 -9.98
C ALA A 93 1.53 11.20 -10.88
N ALA A 94 1.28 10.01 -10.34
CA ALA A 94 1.42 8.73 -11.05
C ALA A 94 0.15 8.30 -11.81
N VAL A 95 -0.99 8.98 -11.62
CA VAL A 95 -2.24 8.65 -12.33
C VAL A 95 -2.02 8.74 -13.84
N GLY A 96 -2.37 7.66 -14.53
CA GLY A 96 -2.31 7.55 -15.99
C GLY A 96 -0.98 7.07 -16.54
N THR A 97 0.08 6.99 -15.73
CA THR A 97 1.45 6.73 -16.21
C THR A 97 2.02 5.38 -15.77
N TYR A 98 1.78 4.94 -14.53
CA TYR A 98 2.50 3.79 -13.95
C TYR A 98 1.59 2.69 -13.39
N GLY A 99 2.04 1.44 -13.56
CA GLY A 99 1.47 0.24 -12.92
C GLY A 99 -0.06 0.17 -13.00
N PRO A 100 -0.77 -0.05 -11.88
CA PRO A 100 -2.24 -0.15 -11.86
C PRO A 100 -2.96 1.16 -12.17
N LEU A 101 -2.24 2.28 -12.19
CA LEU A 101 -2.76 3.61 -12.50
C LEU A 101 -2.65 3.95 -14.00
N LYS A 102 -1.90 3.16 -14.78
CA LYS A 102 -1.69 3.42 -16.20
C LYS A 102 -3.03 3.38 -16.94
N GLY A 103 -3.24 4.37 -17.81
CA GLY A 103 -4.48 4.47 -18.59
C GLY A 103 -5.68 5.01 -17.82
N LEU A 104 -5.51 5.39 -16.55
CA LEU A 104 -6.52 6.15 -15.80
C LEU A 104 -6.43 7.65 -16.07
N ARG A 105 -7.56 8.35 -15.88
CA ARG A 105 -7.71 9.81 -15.89
C ARG A 105 -8.38 10.24 -14.58
N LEU A 106 -7.71 11.10 -13.83
CA LEU A 106 -8.24 11.63 -12.56
C LEU A 106 -9.50 12.47 -12.82
N LYS A 107 -10.55 12.24 -12.02
CA LYS A 107 -11.82 13.00 -12.02
C LYS A 107 -11.95 13.91 -10.81
N GLY A 108 -11.41 13.49 -9.68
CA GLY A 108 -11.42 14.28 -8.47
C GLY A 108 -10.56 13.63 -7.39
N THR A 109 -10.03 14.48 -6.53
CA THR A 109 -9.34 14.13 -5.30
C THR A 109 -10.31 14.36 -4.15
N GLU A 110 -10.29 13.47 -3.16
CA GLU A 110 -11.21 13.47 -2.03
C GLU A 110 -12.69 13.64 -2.46
N TYR A 111 -13.06 12.93 -3.54
CA TYR A 111 -14.32 13.04 -4.24
C TYR A 111 -15.49 12.71 -3.29
N ARG A 112 -16.42 13.66 -3.18
CA ARG A 112 -17.55 13.55 -2.25
C ARG A 112 -18.74 12.87 -2.91
N LEU A 113 -19.17 11.76 -2.33
CA LEU A 113 -20.41 11.07 -2.69
C LEU A 113 -21.63 11.78 -2.08
N ARG A 114 -22.84 11.45 -2.53
CA ARG A 114 -24.11 11.97 -1.98
C ARG A 114 -24.26 11.79 -0.47
N SER A 115 -23.78 10.66 0.07
CA SER A 115 -23.75 10.38 1.52
C SER A 115 -22.73 11.21 2.29
N LEU A 116 -22.02 12.13 1.63
CA LEU A 116 -20.93 12.95 2.16
C LEU A 116 -19.64 12.17 2.47
N ARG A 117 -19.61 10.86 2.20
CA ARG A 117 -18.38 10.07 2.23
C ARG A 117 -17.40 10.54 1.16
N ARG A 118 -16.11 10.34 1.41
CA ARG A 118 -15.02 10.82 0.56
C ARG A 118 -14.22 9.65 0.02
N VAL A 119 -14.08 9.60 -1.29
CA VAL A 119 -13.18 8.67 -2.00
C VAL A 119 -11.86 9.41 -2.21
N ASP A 120 -10.72 8.84 -1.80
CA ASP A 120 -9.43 9.54 -1.89
C ASP A 120 -9.12 10.00 -3.32
N LEU A 121 -9.31 9.12 -4.29
CA LEU A 121 -9.27 9.50 -5.71
C LEU A 121 -10.39 8.80 -6.49
N LEU A 122 -11.10 9.58 -7.30
CA LEU A 122 -11.99 9.03 -8.33
C LEU A 122 -11.32 9.20 -9.69
N CYS A 123 -11.14 8.09 -10.39
CA CYS A 123 -10.57 8.03 -11.73
C CYS A 123 -11.56 7.45 -12.73
N GLU A 124 -11.26 7.61 -14.02
CA GLU A 124 -11.92 6.88 -15.10
C GLU A 124 -10.88 6.27 -16.04
N GLU A 125 -11.17 5.09 -16.56
CA GLU A 125 -10.36 4.48 -17.61
C GLU A 125 -10.49 5.27 -18.92
N LYS A 126 -9.39 5.44 -19.65
CA LYS A 126 -9.36 6.17 -20.93
C LYS A 126 -10.06 5.44 -22.09
N ALA A 127 -10.66 4.27 -21.88
CA ALA A 127 -11.39 3.53 -22.91
C ALA A 127 -12.74 4.19 -23.25
N ARG A 128 -13.28 3.90 -24.45
CA ARG A 128 -14.53 4.49 -25.00
C ARG A 128 -15.77 4.28 -24.11
N HIS A 129 -15.72 3.31 -23.20
CA HIS A 129 -16.71 3.04 -22.15
C HIS A 129 -16.02 2.73 -20.81
N GLY A 130 -14.96 3.48 -20.51
CA GLY A 130 -14.07 3.17 -19.38
C GLY A 130 -14.76 3.16 -18.03
N ALA A 131 -14.41 2.20 -17.19
CA ALA A 131 -14.95 2.07 -15.84
C ALA A 131 -14.61 3.29 -14.98
N LEU A 132 -15.46 3.59 -14.00
CA LEU A 132 -15.06 4.42 -12.87
C LEU A 132 -14.23 3.60 -11.91
N VAL A 133 -13.13 4.20 -11.45
CA VAL A 133 -12.17 3.55 -10.56
C VAL A 133 -12.07 4.37 -9.29
N ALA A 134 -12.60 3.84 -8.18
CA ALA A 134 -12.44 4.42 -6.87
C ALA A 134 -11.14 3.92 -6.25
N ILE A 135 -10.24 4.83 -5.91
CA ILE A 135 -8.95 4.50 -5.30
C ILE A 135 -8.99 4.93 -3.84
N GLU A 136 -8.68 4.00 -2.94
CA GLU A 136 -8.54 4.23 -1.50
C GLU A 136 -7.08 4.01 -1.11
N LEU A 137 -6.51 4.95 -0.37
CA LEU A 137 -5.11 4.94 0.05
C LEU A 137 -5.00 4.49 1.50
N LYS A 138 -3.98 3.70 1.81
CA LYS A 138 -3.65 3.32 3.19
C LYS A 138 -2.14 3.38 3.46
N ARG A 139 -1.78 4.11 4.51
CA ARG A 139 -0.38 4.21 4.96
C ARG A 139 0.14 2.92 5.61
N THR A 140 -0.67 2.28 6.45
CA THR A 140 -0.31 1.11 7.28
C THR A 140 -1.39 0.01 7.20
N THR A 141 -1.09 -1.18 7.77
CA THR A 141 -2.08 -2.24 8.01
C THR A 141 -3.34 -1.65 8.62
N SER A 142 -4.47 -1.94 7.99
CA SER A 142 -5.77 -1.37 8.32
C SER A 142 -6.28 -1.88 9.66
N VAL A 143 -6.81 -0.96 10.45
CA VAL A 143 -7.90 -1.26 11.39
C VAL A 143 -9.09 -1.66 10.51
N ASP A 144 -9.67 -2.82 10.79
CA ASP A 144 -10.72 -3.50 10.02
C ASP A 144 -11.67 -2.55 9.27
N GLY A 145 -11.71 -2.64 7.95
CA GLY A 145 -12.83 -2.07 7.19
C GLY A 145 -12.54 -1.35 5.88
N VAL A 146 -11.30 -1.28 5.38
CA VAL A 146 -11.02 -0.60 4.08
C VAL A 146 -11.76 -1.25 2.90
N VAL A 147 -11.81 -2.58 2.85
CA VAL A 147 -12.57 -3.31 1.82
C VAL A 147 -14.07 -3.04 1.97
N ASN A 148 -14.59 -2.99 3.20
CA ASN A 148 -15.98 -2.66 3.47
C ASN A 148 -16.32 -1.21 3.12
N GLN A 149 -15.40 -0.28 3.39
CA GLN A 149 -15.53 1.13 3.04
C GLN A 149 -15.57 1.30 1.52
N LEU A 150 -14.61 0.72 0.80
CA LEU A 150 -14.56 0.77 -0.65
C LEU A 150 -15.79 0.05 -1.26
N THR A 151 -16.24 -1.06 -0.69
CA THR A 151 -17.49 -1.73 -1.11
C THR A 151 -18.70 -0.79 -1.02
N ARG A 152 -18.83 -0.03 0.07
CA ARG A 152 -19.90 0.99 0.21
C ARG A 152 -19.76 2.08 -0.84
N TYR A 153 -18.53 2.52 -1.13
CA TYR A 153 -18.28 3.54 -2.15
C TYR A 153 -18.66 3.06 -3.53
N LEU A 154 -18.30 1.81 -3.89
CA LEU A 154 -18.66 1.23 -5.18
C LEU A 154 -20.17 1.07 -5.32
N HIS A 155 -20.87 0.64 -4.27
CA HIS A 155 -22.34 0.57 -4.32
C HIS A 155 -22.96 1.94 -4.58
N GLU A 156 -22.49 2.97 -3.87
CA GLU A 156 -23.03 4.32 -4.01
C GLU A 156 -22.65 4.98 -5.34
N LEU A 157 -21.42 4.76 -5.82
CA LEU A 157 -20.94 5.27 -7.10
C LEU A 157 -21.76 4.75 -8.28
N LYS A 158 -22.29 3.52 -8.22
CA LYS A 158 -23.18 2.98 -9.28
C LYS A 158 -24.41 3.85 -9.49
N ASP A 159 -24.90 4.49 -8.43
CA ASP A 159 -26.09 5.33 -8.43
C ASP A 159 -25.77 6.82 -8.65
N GLU A 160 -24.49 7.18 -8.72
CA GLU A 160 -24.08 8.56 -8.99
C GLU A 160 -24.28 8.92 -10.47
N PRO A 161 -24.69 10.17 -10.79
CA PRO A 161 -24.86 10.62 -12.17
C PRO A 161 -23.58 10.47 -12.99
N ILE A 162 -22.42 10.60 -12.35
CA ILE A 162 -21.13 10.41 -13.01
C ILE A 162 -20.93 8.97 -13.49
N ALA A 163 -21.51 7.95 -12.85
CA ALA A 163 -21.40 6.58 -13.35
C ALA A 163 -22.10 6.42 -14.69
N GLY A 164 -23.31 6.97 -14.84
CA GLY A 164 -24.03 6.93 -16.13
C GLY A 164 -24.18 5.51 -16.69
N GLY A 165 -24.40 4.52 -15.81
CA GLY A 165 -24.50 3.11 -16.18
C GLY A 165 -23.17 2.39 -16.46
N ARG A 166 -22.03 3.06 -16.31
CA ARG A 166 -20.70 2.45 -16.45
C ARG A 166 -20.40 1.49 -15.30
N SER A 167 -19.51 0.52 -15.55
CA SER A 167 -18.97 -0.30 -14.48
C SER A 167 -18.16 0.54 -13.49
N VAL A 168 -18.13 0.08 -12.24
CA VAL A 168 -17.31 0.67 -11.19
C VAL A 168 -16.42 -0.43 -10.61
N ARG A 169 -15.17 -0.10 -10.29
CA ARG A 169 -14.24 -0.98 -9.59
C ARG A 169 -13.40 -0.20 -8.59
N GLY A 170 -12.83 -0.91 -7.63
CA GLY A 170 -12.00 -0.38 -6.57
C GLY A 170 -10.54 -0.71 -6.76
N ILE A 171 -9.66 0.21 -6.37
CA ILE A 171 -8.24 -0.06 -6.17
C ILE A 171 -7.88 0.36 -4.74
N ILE A 172 -7.28 -0.54 -3.98
CA ILE A 172 -6.63 -0.19 -2.72
C ILE A 172 -5.14 -0.05 -3.02
N ILE A 173 -4.54 1.07 -2.60
CA ILE A 173 -3.09 1.26 -2.67
C ILE A 173 -2.56 1.44 -1.25
N SER A 174 -1.65 0.57 -0.85
CA SER A 174 -1.02 0.63 0.46
C SER A 174 0.50 0.77 0.39
N GLY A 175 1.10 1.33 1.43
CA GLY A 175 2.57 1.36 1.59
C GLY A 175 3.18 0.05 2.12
N ARG A 176 2.33 -0.90 2.58
CA ARG A 176 2.74 -2.20 3.16
C ARG A 176 1.71 -3.29 2.84
N GLU A 177 2.16 -4.54 2.84
CA GLU A 177 1.27 -5.70 2.75
C GLU A 177 0.37 -5.83 3.99
N ASP A 178 -0.89 -6.20 3.77
CA ASP A 178 -1.92 -6.40 4.79
C ASP A 178 -2.68 -7.72 4.51
N GLU A 179 -2.52 -8.68 5.41
CA GLU A 179 -3.13 -10.01 5.32
C GLU A 179 -4.65 -9.96 5.50
N THR A 180 -5.15 -9.04 6.34
CA THR A 180 -6.60 -8.85 6.52
C THR A 180 -7.24 -8.33 5.24
N VAL A 181 -6.55 -7.43 4.52
CA VAL A 181 -6.99 -6.96 3.20
C VAL A 181 -6.95 -8.11 2.19
N ALA A 182 -5.86 -8.89 2.16
CA ALA A 182 -5.75 -10.05 1.27
C ALA A 182 -6.88 -11.07 1.49
N GLU A 183 -7.14 -11.44 2.75
CA GLU A 183 -8.22 -12.36 3.15
C GLU A 183 -9.60 -11.78 2.79
N SER A 184 -9.83 -10.49 3.06
CA SER A 184 -11.09 -9.81 2.75
C SER A 184 -11.36 -9.67 1.23
N LEU A 185 -10.31 -9.74 0.41
CA LEU A 185 -10.40 -9.72 -1.04
C LEU A 185 -10.46 -11.12 -1.66
N ALA A 186 -10.29 -12.18 -0.88
CA ALA A 186 -10.33 -13.54 -1.39
C ALA A 186 -11.68 -13.82 -2.10
N GLY A 187 -11.61 -14.17 -3.39
CA GLY A 187 -12.79 -14.44 -4.22
C GLY A 187 -13.50 -13.21 -4.77
N ARG A 188 -12.98 -11.99 -4.54
CA ARG A 188 -13.51 -10.75 -5.13
C ARG A 188 -12.82 -10.39 -6.42
N THR A 189 -13.56 -9.77 -7.33
CA THR A 189 -13.05 -9.29 -8.63
C THR A 189 -13.34 -7.81 -8.88
N ASP A 190 -14.12 -7.18 -7.99
CA ASP A 190 -14.53 -5.78 -8.09
C ASP A 190 -13.54 -4.82 -7.42
N ILE A 191 -12.63 -5.33 -6.58
CA ILE A 191 -11.60 -4.56 -5.88
C ILE A 191 -10.26 -5.25 -6.06
N GLU A 192 -9.28 -4.48 -6.52
CA GLU A 192 -7.88 -4.89 -6.61
C GLU A 192 -7.06 -4.23 -5.51
N TRP A 193 -5.96 -4.84 -5.10
CA TRP A 193 -5.06 -4.28 -4.09
C TRP A 193 -3.61 -4.33 -4.55
N TYR A 194 -2.92 -3.21 -4.37
CA TYR A 194 -1.52 -3.03 -4.72
C TYR A 194 -0.74 -2.45 -3.55
N CYS A 195 0.44 -3.00 -3.28
CA CYS A 195 1.39 -2.44 -2.34
C CYS A 195 2.43 -1.60 -3.12
N CYS A 196 2.40 -0.28 -2.97
CA CYS A 196 3.37 0.62 -3.59
C CYS A 196 4.57 0.81 -2.69
N VAL A 197 5.74 0.38 -3.19
CA VAL A 197 7.05 0.66 -2.63
C VAL A 197 7.80 1.45 -3.69
N ALA A 198 7.93 2.77 -3.55
CA ALA A 198 8.70 3.55 -4.52
C ALA A 198 10.19 3.22 -4.35
N ASP A 199 10.96 2.94 -5.41
CA ASP A 199 12.43 2.95 -5.40
C ASP A 199 12.90 4.28 -5.99
N LEU A 200 13.30 5.22 -5.14
CA LEU A 200 13.62 6.59 -5.57
C LEU A 200 14.86 6.70 -6.46
N ARG A 201 15.70 5.65 -6.55
CA ARG A 201 16.90 5.65 -7.43
C ARG A 201 16.56 5.68 -8.92
N ARG A 202 15.29 5.46 -9.28
CA ARG A 202 14.78 5.55 -10.66
C ARG A 202 13.90 6.77 -10.95
N VAL A 203 13.53 7.55 -9.93
CA VAL A 203 12.59 8.67 -10.06
C VAL A 203 13.32 10.02 -10.16
N TRP A 204 14.58 10.10 -9.72
CA TRP A 204 15.41 11.30 -9.83
C TRP A 204 16.87 10.93 -10.17
N PRO A 205 17.33 11.11 -11.43
CA PRO A 205 18.74 10.94 -11.74
C PRO A 205 19.55 12.10 -11.15
N ARG A 206 20.69 11.80 -10.53
CA ARG A 206 21.80 12.77 -10.44
C ARG A 206 22.57 12.77 -11.75
#